data_AF-A0A832ES96-F1
#
_entry.id   AF-A0A832ES96-F1
#
_cell.length_a   1.000
_cell.length_b   1.000
_cell.length_c   1.000
_cell.angle_alpha   90.00
_cell.angle_beta   90.00
_cell.angle_gamma   90.00
#
_symmetry.space_group_name_H-M   'P 1'
#
loop_
_entity.id
_entity.type
_entity.pdbx_description
1 polymer ?
#
loop_
_entity_poly.entity_id
_entity_poly.type
_entity_poly.pdbx_seq_one_letter_code
_entity_poly.pdbx_strand_id
1 'polypeptide(L)'
;DDDIRHAIHHPPRDTRAYFRGRCVEKFARQMTSVQWDELAFEQPGGEAVVSLLNVFEETDVARYRRAVDEATDVPALLASLDVTRR
;
A
#
# COMPACT_ATOMS: atom_id res chain seq x y z
N ASP A 1 -18.71 17.41 -12.63
CA ASP A 1 -18.07 16.60 -13.70
C ASP A 1 -16.55 16.76 -13.77
N ASP A 2 -15.99 17.96 -13.59
CA ASP A 2 -14.53 18.16 -13.65
C ASP A 2 -13.77 17.51 -12.46
N ASP A 3 -14.39 17.45 -11.28
CA ASP A 3 -13.83 16.78 -10.10
C ASP A 3 -13.60 15.27 -10.31
N ILE A 4 -14.46 14.62 -11.10
CA ILE A 4 -14.37 13.18 -11.38
C ILE A 4 -13.15 12.89 -12.28
N ARG A 5 -12.90 13.72 -13.30
CA ARG A 5 -11.75 13.52 -14.22
C ARG A 5 -10.42 13.82 -13.52
N HIS A 6 -10.40 14.79 -12.61
CA HIS A 6 -9.20 15.07 -11.82
C HIS A 6 -8.88 13.92 -10.85
N ALA A 7 -9.89 13.37 -10.17
CA ALA A 7 -9.74 12.26 -9.21
C ALA A 7 -9.24 10.94 -9.86
N ILE A 8 -9.52 10.73 -11.15
CA ILE A 8 -8.99 9.58 -11.90
C ILE A 8 -7.46 9.67 -12.07
N HIS A 9 -6.93 10.86 -12.32
CA HIS A 9 -5.50 11.08 -12.55
C HIS A 9 -4.72 11.49 -11.29
N HIS A 10 -5.43 11.97 -10.28
CA HIS A 10 -4.91 12.35 -8.97
C HIS A 10 -5.79 11.66 -7.92
N PRO A 11 -5.63 10.34 -7.71
CA PRO A 11 -6.39 9.66 -6.68
C PRO A 11 -6.18 10.43 -5.37
N PRO A 12 -7.25 10.63 -4.58
CA PRO A 12 -7.14 11.45 -3.37
C PRO A 12 -5.99 10.89 -2.50
N ARG A 13 -5.10 11.78 -2.02
CA ARG A 13 -3.90 11.41 -1.20
C ARG A 13 -4.29 10.71 0.12
N ASP A 14 -5.57 10.74 0.40
CA ASP A 14 -6.42 10.16 1.42
C ASP A 14 -7.05 8.82 1.00
N THR A 15 -6.52 8.15 -0.03
CA THR A 15 -6.97 6.82 -0.43
C THR A 15 -5.86 5.77 -0.39
N ARG A 16 -6.27 4.51 -0.17
CA ARG A 16 -5.41 3.32 -0.33
C ARG A 16 -4.73 3.21 -1.71
N ALA A 17 -5.23 3.91 -2.73
CA ALA A 17 -4.60 3.96 -4.05
C ALA A 17 -3.24 4.66 -4.03
N TYR A 18 -3.07 5.70 -3.19
CA TYR A 18 -1.77 6.34 -2.96
C TYR A 18 -0.77 5.33 -2.41
N PHE A 19 -1.16 4.61 -1.34
CA PHE A 19 -0.32 3.59 -0.72
C PHE A 19 0.18 2.57 -1.73
N ARG A 20 -0.74 1.98 -2.51
CA ARG A 20 -0.39 1.02 -3.56
C ARG A 20 0.55 1.61 -4.61
N GLY A 21 0.26 2.82 -5.10
CA GLY A 21 1.10 3.48 -6.10
C GLY A 21 2.54 3.66 -5.62
N ARG A 22 2.72 4.12 -4.37
CA ARG A 22 4.04 4.28 -3.75
C ARG A 22 4.74 2.94 -3.49
N CYS A 23 4.00 1.88 -3.13
CA CYS A 23 4.58 0.54 -3.02
C CYS A 23 5.14 0.04 -4.35
N VAL A 24 4.40 0.23 -5.45
CA VAL A 24 4.87 -0.13 -6.80
C VAL A 24 6.10 0.69 -7.16
N GLU A 25 6.09 2.00 -6.93
CA GLU A 25 7.24 2.87 -7.21
C GLU A 25 8.50 2.47 -6.44
N LYS A 26 8.39 2.21 -5.12
CA LYS A 26 9.53 1.98 -4.24
C LYS A 26 10.00 0.52 -4.20
N PHE A 27 9.08 -0.42 -4.34
CA PHE A 27 9.29 -1.82 -3.95
C PHE A 27 8.88 -2.84 -5.02
N ALA A 28 8.63 -2.43 -6.27
CA ALA A 28 8.21 -3.31 -7.36
C ALA A 28 9.05 -4.60 -7.51
N ARG A 29 10.35 -4.55 -7.25
CA ARG A 29 11.25 -5.72 -7.39
C ARG A 29 11.01 -6.81 -6.36
N GLN A 30 10.36 -6.49 -5.26
CA GLN A 30 10.05 -7.39 -4.14
C GLN A 30 8.57 -7.74 -4.10
N MET A 31 7.74 -7.21 -5.02
CA MET A 31 6.31 -7.48 -5.06
C MET A 31 6.03 -8.72 -5.92
N THR A 32 5.24 -9.63 -5.38
CA THR A 32 4.77 -10.84 -6.07
C THR A 32 3.39 -10.63 -6.67
N SER A 33 2.57 -9.74 -6.10
CA SER A 33 1.23 -9.40 -6.61
C SER A 33 0.80 -7.99 -6.20
N VAL A 34 0.02 -7.34 -7.08
CA VAL A 34 -0.56 -6.01 -6.89
C VAL A 34 -2.04 -6.04 -7.25
N GLN A 35 -2.92 -6.00 -6.25
CA GLN A 35 -4.37 -6.01 -6.45
C GLN A 35 -5.01 -4.70 -5.95
N TRP A 36 -6.34 -4.62 -6.03
CA TRP A 36 -7.10 -3.45 -5.52
C TRP A 36 -7.31 -3.48 -4.01
N ASP A 37 -7.30 -4.67 -3.44
CA ASP A 37 -7.62 -4.97 -2.04
C ASP A 37 -6.47 -5.66 -1.30
N GLU A 38 -5.39 -6.07 -1.97
CA GLU A 38 -4.18 -6.57 -1.31
C GLU A 38 -2.90 -6.31 -2.12
N LEU A 39 -1.76 -6.27 -1.41
CA LEU A 39 -0.42 -6.26 -1.99
C LEU A 39 0.39 -7.40 -1.37
N ALA A 40 1.16 -8.09 -2.19
CA ALA A 40 1.97 -9.21 -1.75
C ALA A 40 3.46 -8.95 -2.03
N PHE A 41 4.30 -9.31 -1.07
CA PHE A 41 5.74 -9.10 -1.11
C PHE A 41 6.48 -10.41 -0.79
N GLU A 42 7.50 -10.71 -1.59
CA GLU A 42 8.43 -11.81 -1.31
C GLU A 42 9.26 -11.47 -0.06
N GLN A 43 9.36 -12.41 0.87
CA GLN A 43 10.13 -12.29 2.10
C GLN A 43 10.93 -13.57 2.36
N PRO A 44 11.99 -13.51 3.20
CA PRO A 44 12.63 -14.72 3.68
C PRO A 44 11.61 -15.64 4.36
N GLY A 45 11.41 -16.83 3.81
CA GLY A 45 10.50 -17.84 4.36
C GLY A 45 9.05 -17.80 3.87
N GLY A 46 8.72 -16.97 2.87
CA GLY A 46 7.41 -16.99 2.24
C GLY A 46 6.96 -15.63 1.72
N GLU A 47 5.66 -15.42 1.66
CA GLU A 47 5.05 -14.19 1.19
C GLU A 47 4.41 -13.42 2.35
N ALA A 48 4.54 -12.09 2.33
CA ALA A 48 3.81 -11.22 3.24
C ALA A 48 2.75 -10.45 2.46
N VAL A 49 1.52 -10.46 2.98
CA VAL A 49 0.36 -9.86 2.35
C VAL A 49 -0.18 -8.73 3.21
N VAL A 50 -0.26 -7.54 2.62
CA VAL A 50 -0.87 -6.35 3.20
C VAL A 50 -2.29 -6.23 2.66
N SER A 51 -3.29 -6.32 3.53
CA SER A 51 -4.69 -6.10 3.14
C SER A 51 -5.00 -4.62 3.05
N LEU A 52 -5.65 -4.22 1.96
CA LEU A 52 -6.22 -2.90 1.75
C LEU A 52 -7.75 -2.93 1.83
N LEU A 53 -8.35 -4.10 2.09
CA LEU A 53 -9.80 -4.29 2.03
C LEU A 53 -10.55 -3.39 3.01
N ASN A 54 -9.97 -3.11 4.19
CA ASN A 54 -10.60 -2.33 5.26
C ASN A 54 -9.94 -0.97 5.50
N VAL A 55 -9.11 -0.48 4.58
CA VAL A 55 -8.42 0.81 4.72
C VAL A 55 -9.33 1.92 4.19
N PHE A 56 -10.26 2.35 5.03
CA PHE A 56 -11.27 3.39 4.71
C PHE A 56 -11.28 4.54 5.71
N GLU A 57 -11.00 4.28 6.98
CA GLU A 57 -10.96 5.30 8.01
C GLU A 57 -9.74 6.20 7.83
N GLU A 58 -9.89 7.49 8.14
CA GLU A 58 -8.81 8.47 7.99
C GLU A 58 -7.54 8.06 8.78
N THR A 59 -7.73 7.45 9.95
CA THR A 59 -6.63 6.95 10.78
C THR A 59 -5.85 5.83 10.10
N ASP A 60 -6.55 4.90 9.44
CA ASP A 60 -5.91 3.78 8.74
C ASP A 60 -5.21 4.26 7.48
N VAL A 61 -5.86 5.12 6.70
CA VAL A 61 -5.26 5.75 5.52
C VAL A 61 -3.98 6.50 5.92
N ALA A 62 -4.01 7.29 7.00
CA ALA A 62 -2.86 8.03 7.48
C ALA A 62 -1.73 7.09 7.93
N ARG A 63 -2.04 5.99 8.63
CA ARG A 63 -1.07 4.96 9.03
C ARG A 63 -0.36 4.37 7.82
N TYR A 64 -1.11 3.95 6.80
CA TYR A 64 -0.56 3.33 5.59
C TYR A 64 0.26 4.33 4.78
N ARG A 65 -0.22 5.58 4.64
CA ARG A 65 0.51 6.66 3.98
C ARG A 65 1.87 6.89 4.64
N ARG A 66 1.87 7.04 5.97
CA ARG A 66 3.10 7.24 6.74
C ARG A 66 4.05 6.06 6.58
N ALA A 67 3.54 4.84 6.71
CA ALA A 67 4.31 3.61 6.56
C ALA A 67 5.07 3.57 5.23
N VAL A 68 4.38 3.81 4.11
CA VAL A 68 5.03 3.77 2.78
C VAL A 68 5.94 4.96 2.52
N ASP A 69 5.63 6.14 3.08
CA ASP A 69 6.48 7.33 2.91
C ASP A 69 7.81 7.16 3.67
N GLU A 70 7.77 6.66 4.91
CA GLU A 70 8.93 6.53 5.81
C GLU A 70 9.78 5.28 5.55
N ALA A 71 9.19 4.18 5.07
CA ALA A 71 9.91 2.93 4.90
C ALA A 71 11.03 3.03 3.85
N THR A 72 12.24 2.60 4.19
CA THR A 72 13.38 2.53 3.25
C THR A 72 13.43 1.21 2.49
N ASP A 73 12.81 0.17 3.03
CA ASP A 73 12.73 -1.17 2.46
C ASP A 73 11.41 -1.86 2.85
N VAL A 74 11.18 -3.05 2.28
CA VAL A 74 9.96 -3.83 2.55
C VAL A 74 9.86 -4.29 4.01
N PRO A 75 10.92 -4.81 4.67
CA PRO A 75 10.83 -5.14 6.09
C PRO A 75 10.40 -3.97 6.98
N ALA A 76 10.94 -2.77 6.76
CA ALA A 76 10.55 -1.56 7.50
C ALA A 76 9.09 -1.18 7.23
N LEU A 77 8.62 -1.32 5.98
CA LEU A 77 7.22 -1.14 5.63
C LEU A 77 6.32 -2.09 6.43
N LEU A 78 6.59 -3.40 6.33
CA LEU A 78 5.75 -4.45 6.93
C LEU A 78 5.74 -4.38 8.45
N ALA A 79 6.81 -3.93 9.10
CA ALA A 79 6.89 -3.79 10.56
C ALA A 79 5.88 -2.79 11.13
N SER A 80 5.37 -1.86 10.31
CA SER A 80 4.41 -0.83 10.73
C SER A 80 2.94 -1.17 10.41
N LEU A 81 2.69 -2.29 9.73
CA LEU A 81 1.40 -2.69 9.18
C LEU A 81 0.95 -4.05 9.70
N ASP A 82 -0.35 -4.29 9.62
CA ASP A 82 -0.92 -5.59 9.94
C ASP A 82 -0.84 -6.47 8.69
N VAL A 83 -0.04 -7.54 8.76
CA VAL A 83 0.32 -8.37 7.60
C VAL A 83 0.03 -9.85 7.85
N THR A 84 -0.44 -10.53 6.82
CA THR A 84 -0.64 -11.99 6.82
C THR A 84 0.55 -12.67 6.17
N ARG A 85 1.05 -13.77 6.74
CA ARG A 85 2.11 -14.60 6.14
C ARG A 85 1.48 -15.75 5.35
N ARG A 86 1.95 -15.99 4.13
CA ARG A 86 1.57 -17.10 3.25
C ARG A 86 2.80 -17.93 2.89
#